data_AF-A0A7R9QW92-F1
#
_entry.id   AF-A0A7R9QW92-F1
#
_cell.length_a   1.000
_cell.length_b   1.000
_cell.length_c   1.000
_cell.angle_alpha   90.00
_cell.angle_beta   90.00
_cell.angle_gamma   90.00
#
_symmetry.space_group_name_H-M   'P 1'
#
loop_
_entity.id
_entity.type
_entity.pdbx_description
1 polymer ?
#
loop_
_entity_poly.entity_id
_entity_poly.type
_entity_poly.pdbx_seq_one_letter_code
_entity_poly.pdbx_strand_id
1 'polypeptide(L)'
;MARMRALDSDSRRSQHLYRQICLANKVLDLCKIHDLMASHVILRAEEEPDDDNRQALKDWETKKSTVLEVLVLKGVAICDLIDEHKTNTPVTSDKDIPVPSVDDTGAAGTTPTISDADHVYRDICKLVDDPYGYEVHKFTERHALLHGHYGRALKLYSKQFDSLVCDKQQVYRKMIEVFKSLKWTHAENQFNRNYFAMFPNDYRLF
;
A
#
# COMPACT_ATOMS: atom_id res chain seq x y z
N MET A 1 3.19 13.08 -11.66
CA MET A 1 2.83 11.64 -11.79
C MET A 1 3.87 10.82 -12.53
N ALA A 2 4.16 11.07 -13.81
CA ALA A 2 5.09 10.26 -14.61
C ALA A 2 6.47 10.01 -13.94
N ARG A 3 7.07 11.07 -13.37
CA ARG A 3 8.34 10.97 -12.64
C ARG A 3 8.27 10.05 -11.41
N MET A 4 7.15 10.02 -10.69
CA MET A 4 7.00 9.20 -9.50
C MET A 4 6.82 7.72 -9.88
N ARG A 5 6.05 7.43 -10.94
CA ARG A 5 5.93 6.08 -11.49
C ARG A 5 7.28 5.55 -11.98
N ALA A 6 8.08 6.39 -12.64
CA ALA A 6 9.42 6.03 -13.09
C ALA A 6 10.35 5.64 -11.93
N LEU A 7 10.31 6.41 -10.82
CA LEU A 7 11.09 6.09 -9.62
C LEU A 7 10.64 4.78 -8.94
N ASP A 8 9.34 4.46 -8.98
CA ASP A 8 8.80 3.22 -8.42
C ASP A 8 9.15 1.99 -9.28
N SER A 9 9.29 2.16 -10.60
CA SER A 9 9.71 1.11 -11.53
C SER A 9 11.23 0.89 -11.61
N ASP A 10 12.03 1.78 -11.00
CA ASP A 10 13.48 1.71 -11.11
C ASP A 10 14.04 0.53 -10.32
N SER A 11 15.05 -0.13 -10.90
CA SER A 11 15.89 -1.14 -10.24
C SER A 11 16.46 -0.69 -8.90
N ARG A 12 16.70 0.62 -8.72
CA ARG A 12 17.25 1.24 -7.51
C ARG A 12 16.19 1.91 -6.63
N ARG A 13 14.97 1.38 -6.65
CA ARG A 13 13.82 1.90 -5.89
C ARG A 13 14.13 2.24 -4.42
N SER A 14 14.87 1.38 -3.71
CA SER A 14 15.26 1.59 -2.30
C SER A 14 16.04 2.89 -2.07
N GLN A 15 16.85 3.32 -3.04
CA GLN A 15 17.64 4.56 -2.94
C GLN A 15 16.80 5.83 -3.17
N HIS A 16 15.54 5.68 -3.61
CA HIS A 16 14.68 6.79 -4.02
C HIS A 16 13.42 6.94 -3.15
N LEU A 17 13.27 6.14 -2.09
CA LEU A 17 12.08 6.13 -1.23
C LEU A 17 11.81 7.50 -0.58
N TYR A 18 12.83 8.14 0.01
CA TYR A 18 12.68 9.49 0.58
C TYR A 18 12.27 10.53 -0.47
N ARG A 19 12.85 10.44 -1.67
CA ARG A 19 12.52 11.33 -2.78
C ARG A 19 11.07 11.13 -3.23
N GLN A 20 10.61 9.89 -3.28
CA GLN A 20 9.24 9.53 -3.61
C GLN A 20 8.24 10.11 -2.59
N ILE A 21 8.53 10.01 -1.30
CA ILE A 21 7.69 10.59 -0.23
C ILE A 21 7.65 12.12 -0.36
N CYS A 22 8.80 12.78 -0.58
CA CYS A 22 8.85 14.23 -0.74
C CYS A 22 8.02 14.71 -1.95
N LEU A 23 8.14 14.02 -3.09
CA LEU A 23 7.35 14.34 -4.28
C LEU A 23 5.85 14.10 -4.05
N ALA A 24 5.49 13.02 -3.36
CA ALA A 24 4.10 12.73 -3.02
C ALA A 24 3.50 13.82 -2.12
N ASN A 25 4.22 14.26 -1.08
CA ASN A 25 3.78 15.36 -0.22
C ASN A 25 3.49 16.63 -1.01
N LYS A 26 4.41 17.03 -1.91
CA LYS A 26 4.19 18.20 -2.79
C LYS A 26 2.94 18.08 -3.65
N VAL A 27 2.62 16.89 -4.16
CA VAL A 27 1.41 16.67 -4.96
C VAL A 27 0.16 16.72 -4.08
N LEU A 28 0.21 16.15 -2.88
CA LEU A 28 -0.91 16.17 -1.94
C LEU A 28 -1.22 17.58 -1.43
N ASP A 29 -0.19 18.40 -1.19
CA ASP A 29 -0.34 19.81 -0.79
C ASP A 29 -1.03 20.65 -1.87
N LEU A 30 -0.80 20.34 -3.15
CA LEU A 30 -1.46 21.02 -4.27
C LEU A 30 -2.91 20.60 -4.44
N CYS A 31 -3.23 19.31 -4.23
CA CYS A 31 -4.59 18.80 -4.44
C CYS A 31 -5.53 19.04 -3.26
N LYS A 32 -5.01 19.22 -2.03
CA LYS A 32 -5.77 19.39 -0.78
C LYS A 32 -6.98 18.46 -0.68
N ILE A 33 -6.78 17.28 -0.07
CA ILE A 33 -7.79 16.21 0.03
C ILE A 33 -9.17 16.70 0.52
N HIS A 34 -9.19 17.61 1.49
CA HIS A 34 -10.43 18.17 2.02
C HIS A 34 -11.23 18.95 0.97
N ASP A 35 -10.57 19.79 0.18
CA ASP A 35 -11.21 20.60 -0.86
C ASP A 35 -11.72 19.72 -2.00
N LEU A 36 -10.96 18.66 -2.34
CA LEU A 36 -11.39 17.65 -3.28
C LEU A 36 -12.67 16.94 -2.81
N MET A 37 -12.74 16.53 -1.55
CA MET A 37 -13.92 15.86 -1.00
C MET A 37 -15.13 16.80 -0.88
N ALA A 38 -14.91 18.05 -0.46
CA ALA A 38 -15.97 19.06 -0.41
C ALA A 38 -16.57 19.32 -1.79
N SER A 39 -15.74 19.42 -2.83
CA SER A 39 -16.23 19.61 -4.21
C SER A 39 -17.11 18.46 -4.70
N HIS A 40 -16.82 17.21 -4.32
CA HIS A 40 -17.64 16.06 -4.69
C HIS A 40 -19.05 16.12 -4.09
N VAL A 41 -19.15 16.52 -2.82
CA VAL A 41 -20.44 16.62 -2.12
C VAL A 41 -21.31 17.68 -2.80
N ILE A 42 -20.72 18.81 -3.18
CA ILE A 42 -21.43 19.88 -3.89
C ILE A 42 -21.90 19.40 -5.26
N LEU A 43 -21.01 18.80 -6.05
CA LEU A 43 -21.33 18.31 -7.40
C LEU A 43 -22.43 17.24 -7.39
N ARG A 44 -22.48 16.39 -6.35
CA ARG A 44 -23.53 15.37 -6.18
C ARG A 44 -24.85 15.87 -5.61
N ALA A 45 -24.87 17.06 -5.01
CA ALA A 45 -26.07 17.60 -4.39
C ALA A 45 -27.06 18.20 -5.41
N GLU A 46 -26.62 18.42 -6.66
CA GLU A 46 -27.46 18.95 -7.73
C GLU A 46 -28.43 17.89 -8.27
N GLU A 47 -29.75 18.16 -8.19
CA GLU A 47 -30.81 17.23 -8.60
C GLU A 47 -30.91 17.07 -10.13
N GLU A 48 -30.57 18.12 -10.89
CA GLU A 48 -30.56 18.13 -12.36
C GLU A 48 -29.17 18.54 -12.88
N PRO A 49 -28.26 17.57 -13.15
CA PRO A 49 -26.89 17.88 -13.51
C PRO A 49 -26.77 18.27 -14.99
N ASP A 50 -26.38 19.52 -15.23
CA ASP A 50 -26.00 20.07 -16.53
C ASP A 50 -24.75 19.36 -17.10
N ASP A 51 -24.50 19.54 -18.40
CA ASP A 51 -23.33 18.95 -19.08
C ASP A 51 -22.00 19.38 -18.44
N ASP A 52 -21.92 20.62 -17.95
CA ASP A 52 -20.75 21.13 -17.22
C ASP A 52 -20.52 20.41 -15.88
N ASN A 53 -21.60 20.12 -15.13
CA ASN A 53 -21.49 19.34 -13.89
C ASN A 53 -21.05 17.90 -14.20
N ARG A 54 -21.63 17.28 -15.22
CA ARG A 54 -21.22 15.93 -15.66
C ARG A 54 -19.74 15.88 -16.05
N GLN A 55 -19.23 16.92 -16.71
CA GLN A 55 -17.81 17.02 -17.03
C GLN A 55 -16.96 17.26 -15.79
N ALA A 56 -17.38 18.14 -14.88
CA ALA A 56 -16.71 18.38 -13.61
C ALA A 56 -16.62 17.11 -12.73
N LEU A 57 -17.65 16.26 -12.75
CA LEU A 57 -17.65 14.98 -12.03
C LEU A 57 -16.64 13.99 -12.62
N LYS A 58 -16.53 13.90 -13.95
CA LYS A 58 -15.49 13.10 -14.61
C LYS A 58 -14.08 13.62 -14.29
N ASP A 59 -13.90 14.94 -14.33
CA ASP A 59 -12.63 15.58 -13.95
C ASP A 59 -12.31 15.35 -12.47
N TRP A 60 -13.32 15.27 -11.61
CA TRP A 60 -13.17 14.92 -10.21
C TRP A 60 -12.74 13.47 -10.04
N GLU A 61 -13.34 12.51 -10.75
CA GLU A 61 -12.96 11.09 -10.71
C GLU A 61 -11.50 10.87 -11.15
N THR A 62 -11.06 11.57 -12.20
CA THR A 62 -9.67 11.49 -12.66
C THR A 62 -8.69 12.09 -11.64
N LYS A 63 -9.05 13.21 -10.99
CA LYS A 63 -8.27 13.80 -9.89
C LYS A 63 -8.23 12.86 -8.68
N LYS A 64 -9.36 12.27 -8.29
CA LYS A 64 -9.44 11.27 -7.21
C LYS A 64 -8.52 10.09 -7.49
N SER A 65 -8.61 9.49 -8.68
CA SER A 65 -7.75 8.37 -9.08
C SER A 65 -6.26 8.75 -8.99
N THR A 66 -5.91 9.95 -9.46
CA THR A 66 -4.54 10.48 -9.37
C THR A 66 -4.07 10.62 -7.92
N VAL A 67 -4.88 11.23 -7.04
CA VAL A 67 -4.55 11.39 -5.62
C VAL A 67 -4.43 10.03 -4.92
N LEU A 68 -5.29 9.09 -5.27
CA LEU A 68 -5.27 7.74 -4.71
C LEU A 68 -3.97 7.02 -5.06
N GLU A 69 -3.54 7.06 -6.32
CA GLU A 69 -2.26 6.52 -6.74
C GLU A 69 -1.07 7.14 -5.98
N VAL A 70 -1.09 8.46 -5.75
CA VAL A 70 -0.05 9.16 -4.98
C VAL A 70 -0.02 8.67 -3.54
N LEU A 71 -1.17 8.54 -2.90
CA LEU A 71 -1.28 8.03 -1.53
C LEU A 71 -0.78 6.60 -1.42
N VAL A 72 -1.15 5.73 -2.37
CA VAL A 72 -0.67 4.34 -2.41
C VAL A 72 0.86 4.32 -2.56
N LEU A 73 1.41 5.05 -3.51
CA LEU A 73 2.87 5.10 -3.74
C LEU A 73 3.63 5.68 -2.54
N LYS A 74 3.07 6.71 -1.88
CA LYS A 74 3.63 7.27 -0.64
C LYS A 74 3.62 6.25 0.48
N GLY A 75 2.46 5.63 0.73
CA GLY A 75 2.28 4.67 1.82
C GLY A 75 3.17 3.44 1.64
N VAL A 76 3.27 2.91 0.42
CA VAL A 76 4.14 1.78 0.08
C VAL A 76 5.60 2.12 0.36
N ALA A 77 6.06 3.33 -0.01
CA ALA A 77 7.43 3.78 0.25
C ALA A 77 7.73 3.99 1.74
N ILE A 78 6.76 4.47 2.51
CA ILE A 78 6.85 4.58 3.98
C ILE A 78 7.01 3.18 4.60
N CYS A 79 6.19 2.21 4.19
CA CYS A 79 6.31 0.83 4.68
C CYS A 79 7.68 0.22 4.37
N ASP A 80 8.19 0.41 3.14
CA ASP A 80 9.53 -0.08 2.76
C ASP A 80 10.62 0.51 3.64
N LEU A 81 10.60 1.82 3.91
CA LEU A 81 11.59 2.47 4.78
C LEU A 81 11.53 1.95 6.22
N ILE A 82 10.33 1.68 6.74
CA ILE A 82 10.18 1.12 8.08
C ILE A 82 10.73 -0.31 8.13
N ASP A 83 10.47 -1.11 7.10
CA ASP A 83 10.97 -2.48 7.02
C ASP A 83 12.51 -2.52 6.83
N GLU A 84 13.08 -1.63 6.01
CA GLU A 84 14.54 -1.44 5.88
C GLU A 84 15.18 -1.04 7.21
N HIS A 85 14.52 -0.18 8.00
CA HIS A 85 15.04 0.18 9.30
C HIS A 85 15.00 -1.00 10.29
N LYS A 86 13.93 -1.81 10.26
CA LYS A 86 13.82 -3.00 11.12
C LYS A 86 14.86 -4.06 10.79
N THR A 87 15.22 -4.25 9.51
CA THR A 87 16.23 -5.23 9.10
C THR A 87 17.66 -4.76 9.39
N ASN A 88 17.92 -3.46 9.26
CA ASN A 88 19.24 -2.87 9.50
C ASN A 88 19.55 -2.59 10.98
N THR A 89 18.55 -2.66 11.87
CA THR A 89 18.79 -2.57 13.32
C THR A 89 19.14 -3.98 13.84
N PRO A 90 20.42 -4.32 14.09
CA PRO A 90 20.75 -5.59 14.70
C PRO A 90 20.13 -5.66 16.09
N VAL A 91 19.42 -6.77 16.34
CA VAL A 91 18.80 -7.10 17.62
C VAL A 91 19.91 -7.26 18.66
N THR A 92 20.32 -6.16 19.29
CA THR A 92 21.12 -6.23 20.51
C THR A 92 20.12 -6.23 21.65
N SER A 93 19.86 -7.42 22.17
CA SER A 93 19.28 -7.61 23.48
C SER A 93 20.23 -6.99 24.50
N ASP A 94 19.97 -5.76 24.91
CA ASP A 94 19.92 -5.33 26.32
C ASP A 94 19.84 -3.81 26.39
N LYS A 95 19.17 -3.35 27.46
CA LYS A 95 18.97 -1.95 27.80
C LYS A 95 20.29 -1.17 27.69
N ASP A 96 20.39 -0.24 26.74
CA ASP A 96 21.09 1.03 26.95
C ASP A 96 20.70 2.06 25.89
N ILE A 97 20.65 3.30 26.35
CA ILE A 97 20.10 4.49 25.71
C ILE A 97 20.91 4.87 24.45
N PRO A 98 20.32 5.08 23.26
CA PRO A 98 21.08 5.57 22.12
C PRO A 98 21.26 7.09 22.21
N VAL A 99 22.50 7.51 22.43
CA VAL A 99 23.00 8.88 22.20
C VAL A 99 23.00 9.15 20.69
N PRO A 100 22.45 10.29 20.19
CA PRO A 100 22.44 10.59 18.77
C PRO A 100 23.84 11.07 18.33
N SER A 101 24.47 10.31 17.43
CA SER A 101 25.66 10.77 16.71
C SER A 101 25.21 11.55 15.48
N VAL A 102 25.64 12.81 15.44
CA VAL A 102 25.35 13.82 14.42
C VAL A 102 26.53 13.86 13.45
N ASP A 103 26.26 13.84 12.14
CA ASP A 103 26.88 14.66 11.07
C ASP A 103 26.47 14.06 9.70
N ASP A 104 25.57 14.66 8.91
CA ASP A 104 25.69 15.85 8.02
C ASP A 104 25.78 15.33 6.56
N THR A 105 24.80 15.49 5.65
CA THR A 105 24.35 16.75 5.03
C THR A 105 22.98 16.57 4.35
N GLY A 106 22.03 17.49 4.57
CA GLY A 106 21.12 17.94 3.49
C GLY A 106 19.69 17.42 3.38
N ALA A 107 18.97 17.20 4.49
CA ALA A 107 17.53 17.42 4.70
C ALA A 107 17.10 16.55 5.88
N ALA A 108 16.61 17.15 6.97
CA ALA A 108 16.20 16.50 8.20
C ALA A 108 15.32 15.25 7.93
N GLY A 109 15.98 14.10 7.92
CA GLY A 109 15.44 12.79 7.58
C GLY A 109 14.84 12.16 8.82
N THR A 110 13.70 12.68 9.26
CA THR A 110 12.89 11.96 10.25
C THR A 110 12.52 10.61 9.65
N THR A 111 12.98 9.52 10.28
CA THR A 111 12.59 8.17 9.88
C THR A 111 11.07 8.08 9.92
N PRO A 112 10.41 7.69 8.81
CA PRO A 112 8.96 7.58 8.79
C PRO A 112 8.50 6.63 9.88
N THR A 113 7.50 7.05 10.65
CA THR A 113 6.97 6.28 11.78
C THR A 113 5.73 5.49 11.35
N ILE A 114 5.37 4.46 12.10
CA ILE A 114 4.12 3.70 11.90
C ILE A 114 2.89 4.64 11.87
N SER A 115 2.93 5.72 12.67
CA SER A 115 1.88 6.75 12.66
C SER A 115 1.70 7.43 11.30
N ASP A 116 2.78 7.67 10.55
CA ASP A 116 2.72 8.27 9.22
C ASP A 116 2.01 7.34 8.23
N ALA A 117 2.24 6.02 8.34
CA ALA A 117 1.51 5.02 7.56
C ALA A 117 0.01 5.02 7.92
N ASP A 118 -0.34 5.19 9.20
CA ASP A 118 -1.74 5.29 9.65
C ASP A 118 -2.42 6.56 9.16
N HIS A 119 -1.70 7.68 9.08
CA HIS A 119 -2.20 8.90 8.45
C HIS A 119 -2.56 8.67 6.99
N VAL A 120 -1.66 8.05 6.21
CA VAL A 120 -1.92 7.72 4.81
C VAL A 120 -3.11 6.76 4.67
N TYR A 121 -3.21 5.75 5.55
CA TYR A 121 -4.33 4.82 5.54
C TYR A 121 -5.67 5.50 5.83
N ARG A 122 -5.72 6.39 6.82
CA ARG A 122 -6.92 7.19 7.10
C ARG A 122 -7.32 8.07 5.92
N ASP A 123 -6.37 8.66 5.22
CA ASP A 123 -6.66 9.50 4.05
C ASP A 123 -7.19 8.67 2.88
N ILE A 124 -6.69 7.45 2.67
CA ILE A 124 -7.24 6.52 1.68
C ILE A 124 -8.67 6.11 2.04
N CYS A 125 -8.94 5.79 3.31
CA CYS A 125 -10.28 5.44 3.79
C CYS A 125 -11.32 6.57 3.63
N LYS A 126 -10.90 7.84 3.53
CA LYS A 126 -11.81 8.95 3.23
C LYS A 126 -12.20 9.00 1.75
N LEU A 127 -11.33 8.52 0.86
CA LEU A 127 -11.50 8.60 -0.59
C LEU A 127 -12.18 7.35 -1.17
N VAL A 128 -12.03 6.20 -0.53
CA VAL A 128 -12.47 4.90 -1.05
C VAL A 128 -13.40 4.21 -0.05
N ASP A 129 -14.52 3.72 -0.55
CA ASP A 129 -15.50 2.99 0.25
C ASP A 129 -15.01 1.58 0.63
N ASP A 130 -14.33 0.88 -0.30
CA ASP A 130 -13.71 -0.43 -0.07
C ASP A 130 -12.17 -0.33 0.02
N PRO A 131 -11.57 -0.31 1.22
CA PRO A 131 -10.12 -0.25 1.40
C PRO A 131 -9.38 -1.55 0.98
N TYR A 132 -10.13 -2.58 0.57
CA TYR A 132 -9.60 -3.83 0.03
C TYR A 132 -9.73 -3.92 -1.49
N GLY A 133 -10.12 -2.82 -2.16
CA GLY A 133 -10.21 -2.75 -3.61
C GLY A 133 -8.85 -2.90 -4.31
N TYR A 134 -8.89 -3.22 -5.61
CA TYR A 134 -7.70 -3.42 -6.43
C TYR A 134 -6.82 -2.16 -6.54
N GLU A 135 -7.36 -0.96 -6.38
CA GLU A 135 -6.56 0.27 -6.54
C GLU A 135 -5.58 0.48 -5.37
N VAL A 136 -5.95 0.02 -4.18
CA VAL A 136 -5.25 0.32 -2.91
C VAL A 136 -4.58 -0.90 -2.28
N HIS A 137 -4.82 -2.10 -2.81
CA HIS A 137 -4.39 -3.36 -2.20
C HIS A 137 -2.89 -3.40 -1.87
N LYS A 138 -2.03 -2.84 -2.73
CA LYS A 138 -0.57 -2.86 -2.54
C LYS A 138 -0.15 -2.18 -1.25
N PHE A 139 -0.79 -1.05 -0.93
CA PHE A 139 -0.54 -0.35 0.31
C PHE A 139 -1.25 -1.03 1.48
N THR A 140 -2.52 -1.37 1.33
CA THR A 140 -3.32 -1.99 2.40
C THR A 140 -2.71 -3.31 2.90
N GLU A 141 -2.15 -4.12 2.00
CA GLU A 141 -1.40 -5.34 2.33
C GLU A 141 -0.22 -5.02 3.26
N ARG A 142 0.65 -4.09 2.84
CA ARG A 142 1.84 -3.71 3.61
C ARG A 142 1.51 -3.04 4.93
N HIS A 143 0.49 -2.20 4.95
CA HIS A 143 -0.04 -1.60 6.19
C HIS A 143 -0.51 -2.68 7.16
N ALA A 144 -1.25 -3.68 6.70
CA ALA A 144 -1.70 -4.77 7.55
C ALA A 144 -0.54 -5.61 8.10
N LEU A 145 0.47 -5.90 7.27
CA LEU A 145 1.67 -6.63 7.70
C LEU A 145 2.52 -5.82 8.69
N LEU A 146 2.65 -4.51 8.47
CA LEU A 146 3.40 -3.61 9.35
C LEU A 146 2.87 -3.62 10.79
N HIS A 147 1.54 -3.69 10.95
CA HIS A 147 0.84 -3.78 12.23
C HIS A 147 0.70 -5.22 12.77
N GLY A 148 1.13 -6.24 12.02
CA GLY A 148 0.90 -7.64 12.40
C GLY A 148 -0.57 -8.08 12.33
N HIS A 149 -1.41 -7.35 11.59
CA HIS A 149 -2.82 -7.67 11.37
C HIS A 149 -2.99 -8.75 10.29
N TYR A 150 -2.48 -9.95 10.55
CA TYR A 150 -2.45 -11.08 9.61
C TYR A 150 -3.84 -11.51 9.11
N GLY A 151 -4.88 -11.45 9.95
CA GLY A 151 -6.26 -11.76 9.51
C GLY A 151 -6.78 -10.79 8.45
N ARG A 152 -6.38 -9.52 8.54
CA ARG A 152 -6.71 -8.49 7.54
C ARG A 152 -5.94 -8.72 6.24
N ALA A 153 -4.67 -9.12 6.33
CA ALA A 153 -3.88 -9.52 5.16
C ALA A 153 -4.49 -10.75 4.45
N LEU A 154 -4.90 -11.78 5.19
CA LEU A 154 -5.59 -12.96 4.62
C LEU A 154 -6.89 -12.57 3.92
N LYS A 155 -7.71 -11.71 4.52
CA LYS A 155 -8.95 -11.22 3.90
C LYS A 155 -8.68 -10.54 2.55
N LEU A 156 -7.61 -9.74 2.48
CA LEU A 156 -7.17 -9.08 1.25
C LEU A 156 -6.68 -10.10 0.22
N TYR A 157 -5.87 -11.08 0.62
CA TYR A 157 -5.43 -12.15 -0.26
C TYR A 157 -6.58 -12.99 -0.79
N SER A 158 -7.60 -13.29 0.01
CA SER A 158 -8.79 -14.01 -0.47
C SER A 158 -9.51 -13.22 -1.57
N LYS A 159 -9.74 -11.91 -1.37
CA LYS A 159 -10.30 -11.04 -2.42
C LYS A 159 -9.43 -11.01 -3.68
N GLN A 160 -8.10 -10.95 -3.53
CA GLN A 160 -7.19 -10.98 -4.66
C GLN A 160 -7.26 -12.31 -5.40
N PHE A 161 -7.29 -13.44 -4.67
CA PHE A 161 -7.31 -14.78 -5.22
C PHE A 161 -8.55 -15.06 -6.09
N ASP A 162 -9.68 -14.49 -5.70
CA ASP A 162 -10.94 -14.54 -6.47
C ASP A 162 -10.90 -13.67 -7.74
N SER A 163 -9.96 -12.72 -7.83
CA SER A 163 -9.81 -11.85 -8.99
C SER A 163 -9.18 -12.57 -10.18
N LEU A 164 -9.70 -12.28 -11.38
CA LEU A 164 -9.22 -12.87 -12.64
C LEU A 164 -7.84 -12.34 -13.08
N VAL A 165 -7.43 -11.16 -12.60
CA VAL A 165 -6.25 -10.43 -13.10
C VAL A 165 -5.00 -10.68 -12.23
N CYS A 166 -5.12 -11.47 -11.15
CA CYS A 166 -3.99 -11.71 -10.24
C CYS A 166 -3.17 -12.95 -10.63
N ASP A 167 -1.88 -12.93 -10.27
CA ASP A 167 -1.08 -14.15 -10.20
C ASP A 167 -1.53 -14.96 -8.98
N LYS A 168 -2.47 -15.89 -9.20
CA LYS A 168 -3.03 -16.76 -8.17
C LYS A 168 -1.94 -17.57 -7.46
N GLN A 169 -0.87 -17.95 -8.15
CA GLN A 169 0.22 -18.71 -7.57
C GLN A 169 0.97 -17.86 -6.55
N GLN A 170 1.28 -16.60 -6.89
CA GLN A 170 1.95 -15.68 -5.99
C GLN A 170 1.08 -15.37 -4.76
N VAL A 171 -0.21 -15.08 -4.94
CA VAL A 171 -1.14 -14.82 -3.83
C VAL A 171 -1.23 -16.03 -2.91
N TYR A 172 -1.29 -17.25 -3.44
CA TYR A 172 -1.34 -18.47 -2.65
C TYR A 172 -0.08 -18.66 -1.79
N ARG A 173 1.11 -18.36 -2.32
CA ARG A 173 2.36 -18.39 -1.54
C ARG A 173 2.35 -17.37 -0.41
N LYS A 174 1.86 -16.14 -0.66
CA LYS A 174 1.71 -15.12 0.40
C LYS A 174 0.76 -15.56 1.51
N MET A 175 -0.33 -16.26 1.17
CA MET A 175 -1.23 -16.83 2.19
C MET A 175 -0.50 -17.86 3.07
N ILE A 176 0.32 -18.73 2.48
CA ILE A 176 1.15 -19.70 3.22
C ILE A 176 2.11 -18.97 4.17
N GLU A 177 2.78 -17.92 3.71
CA GLU A 177 3.68 -17.11 4.54
C GLU A 177 2.95 -16.49 5.75
N VAL A 178 1.71 -16.06 5.57
CA VAL A 178 0.89 -15.54 6.69
C VAL A 178 0.45 -16.66 7.65
N PHE A 179 0.10 -17.85 7.17
CA PHE A 179 -0.17 -18.97 8.08
C PHE A 179 1.07 -19.35 8.89
N LYS A 180 2.26 -19.27 8.27
CA LYS A 180 3.54 -19.49 8.92
C LYS A 180 3.83 -18.42 9.98
N SER A 181 3.58 -17.14 9.71
CA SER A 181 3.77 -16.06 10.69
C SER A 181 2.83 -16.19 11.90
N LEU A 182 1.60 -16.70 11.68
CA LEU A 182 0.63 -17.03 12.72
C LEU A 182 0.94 -18.34 13.46
N LYS A 183 1.94 -19.11 13.01
CA LYS A 183 2.28 -20.45 13.53
C LYS A 183 1.13 -21.46 13.41
N TRP A 184 0.25 -21.29 12.42
CA TRP A 184 -0.85 -22.21 12.14
C TRP A 184 -0.36 -23.37 11.28
N THR A 185 0.38 -24.28 11.91
CA THR A 185 1.06 -25.41 11.23
C THR A 185 0.11 -26.32 10.46
N HIS A 186 -1.12 -26.53 10.96
CA HIS A 186 -2.13 -27.32 10.27
C HIS A 186 -2.55 -26.67 8.93
N ALA A 187 -2.83 -25.37 8.95
CA ALA A 187 -3.24 -24.61 7.77
C ALA A 187 -2.08 -24.47 6.78
N GLU A 188 -0.88 -24.15 7.27
CA GLU A 188 0.34 -24.10 6.45
C GLU A 188 0.57 -25.43 5.72
N ASN A 189 0.51 -26.56 6.42
CA ASN A 189 0.72 -27.88 5.83
C ASN A 189 -0.37 -28.23 4.80
N GLN A 190 -1.63 -27.92 5.12
CA GLN A 190 -2.74 -28.17 4.20
C GLN A 190 -2.60 -27.36 2.90
N PHE A 191 -2.30 -26.06 3.01
CA PHE A 191 -2.11 -25.20 1.85
C PHE A 191 -0.87 -25.62 1.05
N ASN A 192 0.26 -25.93 1.70
CA ASN A 192 1.45 -26.42 1.00
C ASN A 192 1.19 -27.72 0.20
N ARG A 193 0.41 -28.65 0.76
CA ARG A 193 0.04 -29.89 0.04
C ARG A 193 -0.88 -29.59 -1.15
N ASN A 194 -1.84 -28.70 -0.96
CA ASN A 194 -2.80 -28.33 -1.99
C ASN A 194 -2.15 -27.50 -3.12
N TYR A 195 -1.11 -26.72 -2.81
CA TYR A 195 -0.37 -25.90 -3.78
C TYR A 195 0.00 -26.68 -5.05
N PHE A 196 0.56 -27.88 -4.91
CA PHE A 196 0.98 -28.71 -6.05
C PHE A 196 -0.17 -29.30 -6.85
N ALA A 197 -1.31 -29.55 -6.20
CA ALA A 197 -2.51 -30.04 -6.86
C ALA A 197 -3.23 -28.91 -7.63
N MET A 198 -3.22 -27.70 -7.07
CA MET A 198 -3.90 -26.54 -7.64
C MET A 198 -3.12 -25.89 -8.78
N PHE A 199 -1.79 -25.91 -8.71
CA PHE A 199 -0.90 -25.31 -9.71
C PHE A 199 0.08 -26.37 -10.27
N PRO A 200 -0.42 -27.34 -11.06
CA PRO A 200 0.45 -28.30 -11.72
C PRO A 200 1.30 -27.63 -12.80
N ASN A 201 2.52 -28.13 -13.02
CA ASN A 201 3.41 -27.60 -14.06
C ASN A 201 2.89 -27.87 -15.48
N ASP A 202 2.23 -29.03 -15.66
CA ASP A 202 1.72 -29.48 -16.94
C ASP A 202 0.33 -30.09 -16.76
N TYR A 203 -0.41 -30.17 -17.87
CA TYR A 203 -1.70 -30.86 -17.90
C TYR A 203 -1.50 -32.36 -17.62
N ARG A 204 -2.46 -32.93 -16.88
CA ARG A 204 -2.52 -34.37 -16.68
C ARG A 204 -2.75 -35.05 -18.04
N LEU A 205 -1.90 -36.02 -18.36
CA LEU A 205 -2.05 -36.88 -19.54
C LEU A 205 -3.37 -37.67 -19.45
N PHE A 206 -4.03 -37.85 -20.61
CA PHE A 206 -5.29 -38.57 -20.75
C PHE A 206 -5.14 -40.08 -20.55
#